data_AF-A0A524JIK4-F1
#
_entry.id   AF-A0A524JIK4-F1
#
_cell.length_a   1.000
_cell.length_b   1.000
_cell.length_c   1.000
_cell.angle_alpha   90.00
_cell.angle_beta   90.00
_cell.angle_gamma   90.00
#
_symmetry.space_group_name_H-M   'P 1'
#
loop_
_entity.id
_entity.type
_entity.pdbx_description
1 polymer ?
#
loop_
_entity_poly.entity_id
_entity_poly.type
_entity_poly.pdbx_seq_one_letter_code
_entity_poly.pdbx_strand_id
1 'polypeptide(L)'
;NGNKGYWYDGELVTYYSFDENNYVKLEAPDNIIDMMDGMHEAYDFQFPAADFFYPSFTDDIMEAFDSISFLGEKTINGKVCYHIMAVNKTTTVQLWVSSDLLSLPMRLIVIQKNSNHARYEATFSDWELNPIIPEAVFEFAPPPNSRLISVLSKS
;
A
#
# COMPACT_ATOMS: atom_id res chain seq x y z
N ASN A 1 5.19 13.95 -1.35
CA ASN A 1 6.29 13.14 -1.90
C ASN A 1 5.80 12.31 -3.09
N GLY A 2 5.28 12.98 -4.13
CA GLY A 2 4.58 12.35 -5.26
C GLY A 2 5.38 12.33 -6.56
N ASN A 3 6.72 12.29 -6.48
CA ASN A 3 7.58 12.49 -7.66
C ASN A 3 7.91 11.18 -8.39
N LYS A 4 7.15 10.12 -8.11
CA LYS A 4 7.28 8.82 -8.77
C LYS A 4 5.93 8.13 -8.89
N GLY A 5 5.75 7.30 -9.90
CA GLY A 5 4.53 6.54 -10.14
C GLY A 5 4.82 5.08 -10.47
N TYR A 6 3.83 4.23 -10.24
CA TYR A 6 3.86 2.80 -10.53
C TYR A 6 2.63 2.45 -11.37
N TRP A 7 2.84 1.62 -12.38
CA TRP A 7 1.81 1.04 -13.24
C TRP A 7 2.05 -0.46 -13.32
N TYR A 8 0.99 -1.24 -13.35
CA TYR A 8 1.05 -2.68 -13.43
C TYR A 8 -0.20 -3.20 -14.14
N ASP A 9 0.00 -3.83 -15.28
CA ASP A 9 -1.05 -4.28 -16.20
C ASP A 9 -1.33 -5.79 -16.12
N GLY A 10 -0.70 -6.50 -15.17
CA GLY A 10 -0.77 -7.97 -15.07
C GLY A 10 0.44 -8.68 -15.68
N GLU A 11 1.32 -7.99 -16.39
CA GLU A 11 2.51 -8.58 -17.02
C GLU A 11 3.77 -7.75 -16.72
N LEU A 12 3.63 -6.42 -16.76
CA LEU A 12 4.74 -5.48 -16.61
C LEU A 12 4.50 -4.50 -15.47
N VAL A 13 5.48 -4.38 -14.58
CA VAL A 13 5.59 -3.24 -13.67
C VAL A 13 6.38 -2.14 -14.34
N THR A 14 5.78 -0.96 -14.44
CA THR A 14 6.48 0.26 -14.83
C THR A 14 6.65 1.20 -13.64
N TYR A 15 7.90 1.51 -13.34
CA TYR A 15 8.25 2.60 -12.43
C TYR A 15 8.62 3.83 -13.23
N TYR A 16 8.09 4.99 -12.88
CA TYR A 16 8.46 6.27 -13.51
C TYR A 16 8.87 7.29 -12.45
N SER A 17 10.02 7.93 -12.65
CA SER A 17 10.48 9.09 -11.90
C SER A 17 10.05 10.36 -12.61
N PHE A 18 9.17 11.15 -12.00
CA PHE A 18 8.76 12.44 -12.53
C PHE A 18 9.90 13.47 -12.45
N ASP A 19 10.79 13.35 -11.46
CA ASP A 19 11.92 14.27 -11.27
C ASP A 19 12.99 14.09 -12.34
N GLU A 20 13.28 12.83 -12.69
CA GLU A 20 14.35 12.50 -13.64
C GLU A 20 13.83 12.31 -15.08
N ASN A 21 12.50 12.27 -15.24
CA ASN A 21 11.81 11.94 -16.50
C ASN A 21 12.35 10.65 -17.11
N ASN A 22 12.47 9.61 -16.28
CA ASN A 22 12.91 8.29 -16.71
C ASN A 22 12.00 7.21 -16.14
N TYR A 23 11.96 6.07 -16.81
CA TYR A 23 11.16 4.92 -16.40
C TYR A 23 11.92 3.62 -16.56
N VAL A 24 11.45 2.61 -15.83
CA VAL A 24 11.91 1.23 -15.86
C VAL A 24 10.71 0.35 -16.18
N LYS A 25 10.89 -0.67 -17.01
CA LYS A 25 9.91 -1.74 -17.20
C LYS A 25 10.49 -3.06 -16.71
N LEU A 26 9.73 -3.79 -15.91
CA LEU A 26 10.11 -5.07 -15.32
C LEU A 26 8.99 -6.08 -15.55
N GLU A 27 9.36 -7.28 -15.99
CA GLU A 27 8.45 -8.43 -16.00
C GLU A 27 7.97 -8.73 -14.57
N ALA A 28 6.68 -9.02 -14.44
CA ALA A 28 6.04 -9.32 -13.16
C ALA A 28 5.07 -10.51 -13.30
N PRO A 29 4.84 -11.25 -12.22
CA PRO A 29 3.75 -12.24 -12.15
C PRO A 29 2.39 -11.59 -12.46
N ASP A 30 1.39 -12.40 -12.80
CA ASP A 30 0.00 -11.98 -13.06
C ASP A 30 -0.85 -11.80 -11.79
N ASN A 31 -0.21 -11.84 -10.63
CA ASN A 31 -0.80 -11.63 -9.32
C ASN A 31 -0.18 -10.40 -8.65
N ILE A 32 -1.02 -9.47 -8.19
CA ILE A 32 -0.57 -8.22 -7.56
C ILE A 32 0.25 -8.46 -6.28
N ILE A 33 -0.07 -9.50 -5.52
CA ILE A 33 0.66 -9.87 -4.28
C ILE A 33 2.07 -10.34 -4.65
N ASP A 34 2.17 -11.34 -5.53
CA ASP A 34 3.46 -11.87 -5.99
C ASP A 34 4.30 -10.80 -6.70
N MET A 35 3.64 -9.88 -7.41
CA MET A 35 4.28 -8.70 -8.00
C MET A 35 4.88 -7.79 -6.93
N MET A 36 4.12 -7.42 -5.90
CA MET A 36 4.62 -6.54 -4.83
C MET A 36 5.79 -7.18 -4.09
N ASP A 37 5.67 -8.46 -3.72
CA ASP A 37 6.71 -9.22 -3.03
C ASP A 37 7.97 -9.33 -3.90
N GLY A 38 7.84 -9.75 -5.16
CA GLY A 38 8.96 -9.88 -6.09
C GLY A 38 9.68 -8.56 -6.37
N MET A 39 8.94 -7.45 -6.52
CA MET A 39 9.53 -6.12 -6.70
C MET A 39 10.25 -5.62 -5.44
N HIS A 40 9.70 -5.90 -4.26
CA HIS A 40 10.35 -5.58 -2.99
C HIS A 40 11.65 -6.37 -2.81
N GLU A 41 11.58 -7.68 -2.98
CA GLU A 41 12.70 -8.60 -2.80
C GLU A 41 13.83 -8.31 -3.78
N ALA A 42 13.51 -8.13 -5.07
CA ALA A 42 14.51 -7.94 -6.11
C ALA A 42 15.03 -6.50 -6.22
N TYR A 43 14.19 -5.48 -5.93
CA TYR A 43 14.50 -4.07 -6.27
C TYR A 43 14.27 -3.06 -5.13
N ASP A 44 13.96 -3.49 -3.91
CA ASP A 44 13.67 -2.61 -2.76
C ASP A 44 12.45 -1.71 -2.95
N PHE A 45 11.56 -2.03 -3.88
CA PHE A 45 10.32 -1.27 -4.04
C PHE A 45 9.52 -1.30 -2.74
N GLN A 46 8.96 -0.14 -2.38
CA GLN A 46 8.17 0.03 -1.17
C GLN A 46 6.75 0.28 -1.61
N PHE A 47 5.83 -0.54 -1.11
CA PHE A 47 4.39 -0.37 -1.28
C PHE A 47 3.78 -0.13 0.11
N PRO A 48 3.85 1.11 0.61
CA PRO A 48 3.36 1.40 1.96
C PRO A 48 1.86 1.11 2.06
N ALA A 49 1.45 0.49 3.17
CA ALA A 49 0.09 0.00 3.39
C ALA A 49 -0.38 -1.15 2.47
N ALA A 50 0.50 -1.74 1.66
CA ALA A 50 0.15 -2.91 0.87
C ALA A 50 -0.38 -4.05 1.74
N ASP A 51 0.25 -4.30 2.89
CA ASP A 51 -0.14 -5.34 3.86
C ASP A 51 -1.64 -5.31 4.20
N PHE A 52 -2.26 -4.13 4.19
CA PHE A 52 -3.68 -3.98 4.47
C PHE A 52 -4.58 -4.68 3.43
N PHE A 53 -4.10 -4.76 2.20
CA PHE A 53 -4.80 -5.37 1.07
C PHE A 53 -4.48 -6.86 0.91
N TYR A 54 -3.62 -7.43 1.76
CA TYR A 54 -3.34 -8.85 1.74
C TYR A 54 -4.55 -9.59 2.33
N PRO A 55 -5.02 -10.69 1.69
CA PRO A 55 -6.12 -11.48 2.22
C PRO A 55 -5.87 -12.01 3.64
N SER A 56 -4.60 -12.24 4.01
CA SER A 56 -4.16 -12.74 5.32
C SER A 56 -4.10 -11.67 6.40
N PHE A 57 -4.30 -10.38 6.10
CA PHE A 57 -4.02 -9.27 7.01
C PHE A 57 -4.57 -9.46 8.43
N THR A 58 -5.79 -9.97 8.56
CA THR A 58 -6.40 -10.19 9.89
C THR A 58 -5.68 -11.29 10.67
N ASP A 59 -5.36 -12.42 10.01
CA ASP A 59 -4.65 -13.53 10.63
C ASP A 59 -3.22 -13.12 10.99
N ASP A 60 -2.54 -12.38 10.10
CA ASP A 60 -1.19 -11.86 10.32
C ASP A 60 -1.15 -10.91 11.53
N ILE A 61 -2.15 -10.03 11.67
CA ILE A 61 -2.26 -9.15 12.84
C ILE A 61 -2.49 -9.96 14.12
N MET A 62 -3.33 -10.99 14.08
CA MET A 62 -3.60 -11.84 15.25
C MET A 62 -2.39 -12.68 15.66
N GLU A 63 -1.57 -13.13 14.71
CA GLU A 63 -0.37 -13.91 14.97
C GLU A 63 0.82 -13.03 15.41
N ALA A 64 1.05 -11.91 14.72
CA ALA A 64 2.27 -11.10 14.90
C ALA A 64 2.19 -10.09 16.05
N PHE A 65 1.01 -9.85 16.63
CA PHE A 65 0.82 -8.83 17.66
C PHE A 65 0.51 -9.39 19.05
N ASP A 66 1.29 -8.92 20.03
CA ASP A 66 1.16 -9.33 21.44
C ASP A 66 -0.19 -8.91 22.07
N SER A 67 -0.80 -7.85 21.53
CA SER A 67 -2.08 -7.32 22.02
C SER A 67 -2.87 -6.65 20.92
N ILE A 68 -4.18 -6.88 20.91
CA ILE A 68 -5.15 -6.22 20.02
C ILE A 68 -6.26 -5.67 20.90
N SER A 69 -6.62 -4.40 20.69
CA SER A 69 -7.60 -3.69 21.51
C SER A 69 -8.58 -2.92 20.64
N PHE A 70 -9.86 -3.05 20.96
CA PHE A 70 -10.91 -2.16 20.47
C PHE A 70 -10.95 -0.91 21.35
N LEU A 71 -10.69 0.25 20.75
CA LEU A 71 -10.60 1.56 21.42
C LEU A 71 -11.90 2.38 21.33
N GLY A 72 -12.99 1.74 20.89
CA GLY A 72 -14.30 2.35 20.77
C GLY A 72 -14.53 3.04 19.42
N GLU A 73 -15.63 3.78 19.37
CA GLU A 73 -16.03 4.53 18.18
C GLU A 73 -15.32 5.90 18.10
N LYS A 74 -14.96 6.28 16.88
CA LYS A 74 -14.39 7.59 16.53
C LYS A 74 -15.03 8.09 15.25
N THR A 75 -15.10 9.41 15.08
CA THR A 75 -15.58 10.01 13.82
C THR A 75 -14.39 10.37 12.94
N ILE A 76 -14.37 9.86 11.69
CA ILE A 76 -13.39 10.20 10.65
C ILE A 76 -14.17 10.71 9.44
N ASN A 77 -13.89 11.93 8.98
CA ASN A 77 -14.56 12.55 7.83
C ASN A 77 -16.10 12.45 7.89
N GLY A 78 -16.68 12.64 9.08
CA GLY A 78 -18.13 12.56 9.31
C GLY A 78 -18.71 11.14 9.41
N LYS A 79 -17.92 10.09 9.21
CA LYS A 79 -18.34 8.69 9.40
C LYS A 79 -17.93 8.15 10.77
N VAL A 80 -18.84 7.43 11.41
CA VAL A 80 -18.52 6.66 12.64
C VAL A 80 -17.67 5.45 12.24
N CYS A 81 -16.58 5.25 12.97
CA CYS A 81 -15.57 4.23 12.70
C CYS A 81 -15.21 3.50 13.99
N TYR A 82 -14.97 2.21 13.89
CA TYR A 82 -14.33 1.42 14.94
C TYR A 82 -12.82 1.66 14.93
N HIS A 83 -12.27 2.06 16.07
CA HIS A 83 -10.83 2.24 16.24
C HIS A 83 -10.24 0.99 16.89
N ILE A 84 -9.33 0.33 16.18
CA ILE A 84 -8.62 -0.86 16.63
C ILE A 84 -7.14 -0.53 16.72
N MET A 85 -6.47 -1.05 17.75
CA MET A 85 -5.03 -0.92 17.91
C MET A 85 -4.40 -2.29 18.18
N ALA A 86 -3.39 -2.63 17.40
CA ALA A 86 -2.54 -3.80 17.59
C ALA A 86 -1.14 -3.34 18.00
N VAL A 87 -0.57 -3.97 19.04
CA VAL A 87 0.74 -3.60 19.59
C VAL A 87 1.61 -4.83 19.83
N ASN A 88 2.84 -4.79 19.31
CA ASN A 88 3.90 -5.75 19.63
C ASN A 88 5.18 -5.03 20.08
N LYS A 89 6.26 -5.78 20.35
CA LYS A 89 7.54 -5.21 20.80
C LYS A 89 8.11 -4.12 19.87
N THR A 90 7.94 -4.24 18.56
CA THR A 90 8.60 -3.38 17.55
C THR A 90 7.66 -2.43 16.84
N THR A 91 6.35 -2.66 16.90
CA THR A 91 5.38 -2.01 16.01
C THR A 91 4.07 -1.73 16.74
N THR A 92 3.44 -0.60 16.40
CA THR A 92 2.05 -0.29 16.72
C THR A 92 1.29 -0.03 15.43
N VAL A 93 0.20 -0.76 15.23
CA VAL A 93 -0.74 -0.54 14.13
C VAL A 93 -2.03 0.02 14.74
N GLN A 94 -2.57 1.08 14.14
CA GLN A 94 -3.90 1.59 14.44
C GLN A 94 -4.73 1.61 13.16
N LEU A 95 -5.94 1.06 13.25
CA LEU A 95 -6.86 0.93 12.15
C LEU A 95 -8.20 1.57 12.52
N TRP A 96 -8.76 2.31 11.57
CA TRP A 96 -10.14 2.79 11.63
C TRP A 96 -10.90 2.17 10.47
N VAL A 97 -11.98 1.45 10.78
CA VAL A 97 -12.92 0.90 9.79
C VAL A 97 -14.30 1.52 9.99
N SER A 98 -15.05 1.79 8.92
CA SER A 98 -16.42 2.30 9.06
C SER A 98 -17.27 1.33 9.89
N SER A 99 -18.16 1.85 10.74
CA SER A 99 -19.06 1.01 11.54
C SER A 99 -20.30 0.56 10.77
N ASP A 100 -20.38 0.88 9.48
CA ASP A 100 -21.44 0.44 8.58
C ASP A 100 -21.18 -0.98 8.05
N LEU A 101 -22.15 -1.53 7.33
CA LEU A 101 -22.09 -2.89 6.79
C LEU A 101 -20.91 -3.12 5.83
N LEU A 102 -20.31 -2.07 5.28
CA LEU A 102 -19.20 -2.18 4.33
C LEU A 102 -17.85 -2.30 5.04
N SER A 103 -17.74 -1.83 6.30
CA SER A 103 -16.53 -1.93 7.12
C SER A 103 -15.27 -1.46 6.40
N LEU A 104 -15.40 -0.40 5.60
CA LEU A 104 -14.33 0.12 4.75
C LEU A 104 -13.22 0.72 5.61
N PRO A 105 -11.95 0.52 5.25
CA PRO A 105 -10.86 1.24 5.92
C PRO A 105 -11.01 2.74 5.69
N MET A 106 -10.79 3.49 6.77
CA MET A 106 -10.92 4.95 6.81
C MET A 106 -9.59 5.61 7.17
N ARG A 107 -8.78 4.95 7.99
CA ARG A 107 -7.43 5.42 8.36
C ARG A 107 -6.57 4.26 8.81
N LEU A 108 -5.27 4.33 8.52
CA LEU A 108 -4.24 3.42 8.98
C LEU A 108 -3.05 4.22 9.50
N ILE A 109 -2.54 3.86 10.67
CA ILE A 109 -1.28 4.38 11.19
C ILE A 109 -0.40 3.19 11.57
N VAL A 110 0.83 3.17 11.05
CA VAL A 110 1.87 2.20 11.43
C VAL A 110 3.03 2.98 12.05
N ILE A 111 3.38 2.61 13.28
CA ILE A 111 4.47 3.23 14.04
C ILE A 111 5.49 2.15 14.36
N GLN A 112 6.70 2.31 13.81
CA GLN A 112 7.85 1.50 14.17
C GLN A 112 8.47 2.04 15.47
N LYS A 113 8.77 1.17 16.43
CA LYS A 113 9.37 1.48 17.75
C LYS A 113 10.90 1.33 17.75
N ASN A 114 11.50 1.21 16.58
CA ASN A 114 12.94 1.18 16.40
C ASN A 114 13.54 2.60 16.49
N SER A 115 14.87 2.72 16.38
CA SER A 115 15.60 3.99 16.53
C SER A 115 15.08 5.13 15.65
N ASN A 116 14.54 4.80 14.48
CA ASN A 116 14.12 5.78 13.48
C ASN A 116 12.68 6.26 13.69
N HIS A 117 11.92 5.61 14.59
CA HIS A 117 10.53 5.95 14.89
C HIS A 117 9.67 6.18 13.64
N ALA A 118 9.90 5.38 12.60
CA ALA A 118 9.26 5.56 11.32
C ALA A 118 7.74 5.48 11.49
N ARG A 119 7.04 6.50 11.00
CA ARG A 119 5.59 6.58 11.05
C ARG A 119 5.05 6.66 9.64
N TYR A 120 4.17 5.73 9.33
CA TYR A 120 3.34 5.77 8.14
C TYR A 120 1.91 6.08 8.53
N GLU A 121 1.23 6.87 7.71
CA GLU A 121 -0.17 7.22 7.88
C GLU A 121 -0.88 7.31 6.54
N ALA A 122 -2.02 6.63 6.43
CA ALA A 122 -2.93 6.71 5.31
C ALA A 122 -4.32 7.10 5.82
N THR A 123 -4.99 7.97 5.07
CA THR A 123 -6.42 8.26 5.23
C THR A 123 -7.10 7.94 3.92
N PHE A 124 -8.19 7.18 4.00
CA PHE A 124 -8.96 6.75 2.84
C PHE A 124 -10.28 7.53 2.81
N SER A 125 -10.64 7.99 1.62
CA SER A 125 -11.90 8.71 1.36
C SER A 125 -12.44 8.32 -0.01
N ASP A 126 -13.69 8.72 -0.28
CA ASP A 126 -14.29 8.65 -1.63
C ASP A 126 -14.28 7.24 -2.24
N TRP A 127 -14.53 6.23 -1.41
CA TRP A 127 -14.64 4.84 -1.84
C TRP A 127 -15.69 4.65 -2.93
N GLU A 128 -15.25 4.23 -4.11
CA GLU A 128 -16.09 3.70 -5.17
C GLU A 128 -15.97 2.17 -5.18
N LEU A 129 -17.10 1.47 -4.98
CA LEU A 129 -17.11 0.01 -4.90
C LEU A 129 -17.54 -0.60 -6.23
N ASN A 130 -16.79 -1.60 -6.69
CA ASN A 130 -16.98 -2.27 -7.98
C ASN A 130 -17.06 -1.29 -9.18
N PRO A 131 -16.15 -0.31 -9.29
CA PRO A 131 -16.11 0.53 -10.48
C PRO A 131 -15.70 -0.30 -11.70
N ILE A 132 -16.16 0.10 -12.88
CA ILE A 132 -15.63 -0.42 -14.14
C ILE A 132 -14.41 0.44 -14.48
N ILE A 133 -13.21 -0.12 -14.29
CA ILE A 133 -11.94 0.55 -14.59
C ILE A 133 -11.43 0.04 -15.94
N PRO A 134 -11.18 0.91 -16.93
CA PRO A 134 -10.57 0.50 -18.20
C PRO A 134 -9.15 -0.03 -18.01
N GLU A 135 -8.78 -1.08 -18.75
CA GLU A 135 -7.42 -1.68 -18.72
C GLU A 135 -6.32 -0.64 -18.98
N ALA A 136 -6.57 0.31 -19.89
CA ALA A 136 -5.63 1.38 -20.25
C ALA A 136 -5.21 2.29 -19.07
N VAL A 137 -5.91 2.28 -17.93
CA VAL A 137 -5.49 3.01 -16.72
C VAL A 137 -4.26 2.35 -16.08
N PHE A 138 -4.11 1.04 -16.24
CA PHE A 138 -3.02 0.26 -15.69
C PHE A 138 -1.78 0.23 -16.60
N GLU A 139 -1.93 0.67 -17.86
CA GLU A 139 -0.84 0.77 -18.83
C GLU A 139 -0.07 2.09 -18.67
N PHE A 140 1.27 2.01 -18.66
CA PHE A 140 2.11 3.21 -18.68
C PHE A 140 2.32 3.72 -20.11
N ALA A 141 1.87 4.95 -20.36
CA ALA A 141 2.20 5.73 -21.55
C ALA A 141 3.42 6.64 -21.28
N PRO A 142 4.59 6.40 -21.90
CA PRO A 142 5.78 7.21 -21.66
C PRO A 142 5.56 8.70 -22.01
N PRO A 143 5.81 9.63 -21.07
CA PRO A 143 5.74 11.06 -21.37
C PRO A 143 6.78 11.47 -22.43
N PRO A 144 6.56 12.58 -23.16
CA PRO A 144 7.52 13.09 -24.13
C PRO A 144 8.92 13.28 -23.52
N ASN A 145 9.95 12.86 -24.27
CA ASN A 145 11.36 12.93 -23.88
C ASN A 145 11.75 12.10 -22.65
N SER A 146 10.85 11.22 -22.16
CA SER A 146 11.19 10.30 -21.08
C SER A 146 12.21 9.25 -21.56
N ARG A 147 13.06 8.79 -20.65
CA ARG A 147 14.12 7.82 -20.94
C ARG A 147 13.81 6.48 -20.31
N LEU A 148 13.80 5.42 -21.12
CA LEU A 148 13.88 4.06 -20.60
C LEU A 148 15.28 3.83 -20.03
N ILE A 149 15.34 3.38 -18.78
CA ILE A 149 16.56 2.98 -18.09
C ILE A 149 16.44 1.56 -17.56
N SER A 150 17.58 0.92 -17.29
CA SER A 150 17.63 -0.40 -16.66
C SER A 150 18.06 -0.27 -15.21
N VAL A 151 17.49 -1.12 -14.36
CA VAL A 151 17.90 -1.29 -12.96
C VAL A 151 18.46 -2.69 -12.78
N LEU A 152 19.38 -2.84 -11.83
CA LEU A 152 19.93 -4.14 -11.47
C LEU A 152 19.12 -4.68 -10.29
N SER A 153 18.80 -5.97 -10.34
CA SER A 153 18.29 -6.65 -9.16
C SER A 153 19.37 -6.70 -8.08
N LYS A 154 18.95 -6.82 -6.83
CA LYS A 154 19.83 -7.21 -5.75
C LYS A 154 20.50 -8.54 -6.07
N SER A 155 21.75 -8.67 -5.65
CA SER A 155 22.53 -9.92 -5.73
C SER A 155 22.24 -10.82 -4.53
#